data_AF-K2EME0-F1
#
_entry.id   AF-K2EME0-F1
#
_cell.length_a   1.000
_cell.length_b   1.000
_cell.length_c   1.000
_cell.angle_alpha   90.00
_cell.angle_beta   90.00
_cell.angle_gamma   90.00
#
_symmetry.space_group_name_H-M   'P 1'
#
loop_
_entity.id
_entity.type
_entity.pdbx_description
1 polymer ?
#
loop_
_entity_poly.entity_id
_entity_poly.type
_entity_poly.pdbx_seq_one_letter_code
_entity_poly.pdbx_strand_id
1 'polypeptide(L)'
;MGKFPQIVELFLKIKSHIKKIINRKNLPFAVAISAIAAVAGLVYSQPSFYAQANGESVVDRKSEIIISVDFGSFKLVGGQDPKYTPSVKLEKPKGIFLPKESELEKELYRMVGDYPIKEMVPYIAKKDKTVAAFIVGIAKKESNWGKRVPTLNGQDCFNYWGYKGAGKKGLAMGHGC
;
A
#
# COMPACT_ATOMS: atom_id res chain seq x y z
N MET A 1 -17.08 62.33 33.17
CA MET A 1 -15.89 62.85 32.44
C MET A 1 -14.89 61.70 32.31
N GLY A 2 -14.49 61.12 31.19
CA GLY A 2 -14.55 61.45 29.77
C GLY A 2 -13.32 60.78 29.12
N LYS A 3 -13.38 59.48 28.79
CA LYS A 3 -12.31 58.73 28.10
C LYS A 3 -12.80 57.94 26.86
N PHE A 4 -13.98 58.28 26.35
CA PHE A 4 -14.49 57.72 25.08
C PHE A 4 -13.89 58.31 23.77
N PRO A 5 -13.24 59.50 23.70
CA PRO A 5 -12.81 60.02 22.40
C PRO A 5 -11.53 59.37 21.84
N GLN A 6 -10.66 58.79 22.67
CA GLN A 6 -9.35 58.30 22.21
C GLN A 6 -9.42 57.00 21.39
N ILE A 7 -10.36 56.11 21.71
CA ILE A 7 -10.51 54.83 20.99
C ILE A 7 -11.05 55.09 19.58
N VAL A 8 -12.02 55.99 19.43
CA VAL A 8 -12.60 56.34 18.13
C VAL A 8 -11.57 57.01 17.23
N GLU A 9 -10.76 57.93 17.76
CA GLU A 9 -9.66 58.54 16.98
C GLU A 9 -8.60 57.52 16.59
N LEU A 10 -8.26 56.58 17.47
CA LEU A 10 -7.33 55.50 17.16
C LEU A 10 -7.85 54.61 16.02
N PHE A 11 -9.13 54.23 16.06
CA PHE A 11 -9.76 53.44 14.99
C PHE A 11 -9.83 54.20 13.66
N LEU A 12 -10.12 55.50 13.68
CA LEU A 12 -10.13 56.32 12.46
C LEU A 12 -8.72 56.48 11.88
N LYS A 13 -7.71 56.65 12.74
CA LYS A 13 -6.30 56.72 12.35
C LYS A 13 -5.81 55.39 11.77
N ILE A 14 -6.19 54.26 12.36
CA ILE A 14 -5.89 52.93 11.83
C ILE A 14 -6.54 52.73 10.46
N LYS A 15 -7.82 53.10 10.29
CA LYS A 15 -8.52 52.99 8.99
C LYS A 15 -7.85 53.81 7.89
N SER A 16 -7.39 55.03 8.19
CA SER A 16 -6.73 55.89 7.18
C SER A 16 -5.36 55.34 6.77
N HIS A 17 -4.58 54.79 7.72
CA HIS A 17 -3.31 54.13 7.43
C HIS A 17 -3.50 52.85 6.63
N ILE A 18 -4.49 52.02 6.96
CA ILE A 18 -4.82 50.80 6.20
C ILE A 18 -5.24 51.16 4.77
N LYS A 19 -6.08 52.19 4.58
CA LYS A 19 -6.48 52.66 3.24
C LYS A 19 -5.29 53.13 2.40
N LYS A 20 -4.33 53.84 3.02
CA LYS A 20 -3.09 54.30 2.36
C LYS A 20 -2.16 53.14 1.98
N ILE A 21 -2.15 52.07 2.77
CA ILE A 21 -1.37 50.86 2.50
C ILE A 21 -2.01 50.05 1.36
N ILE A 22 -3.33 49.81 1.41
CA ILE A 22 -4.10 49.08 0.38
C ILE A 22 -4.04 49.76 -1.00
N ASN A 23 -3.93 51.09 -1.05
CA ASN A 23 -3.91 51.83 -2.31
C ASN A 23 -2.57 51.78 -3.07
N ARG A 24 -1.57 51.02 -2.56
CA ARG A 24 -0.39 50.68 -3.36
C ARG A 24 -0.80 49.64 -4.39
N LYS A 25 -0.70 49.98 -5.68
CA LYS A 25 -1.17 49.16 -6.83
C LYS A 25 -0.77 47.67 -6.77
N ASN A 26 0.31 47.33 -6.08
CA ASN A 26 0.85 45.96 -6.00
C ASN A 26 0.58 45.24 -4.66
N LEU A 27 0.00 45.91 -3.65
CA LEU A 27 -0.30 45.27 -2.37
C LEU A 27 -1.30 44.11 -2.48
N PRO A 28 -2.44 44.21 -3.21
CA PRO A 28 -3.37 43.08 -3.28
C PRO A 28 -2.71 41.85 -3.92
N PHE A 29 -1.79 42.04 -4.87
CA PHE A 29 -1.02 40.96 -5.48
C PHE A 29 -0.04 40.31 -4.49
N ALA A 30 0.68 41.11 -3.70
CA ALA A 30 1.62 40.58 -2.71
C ALA A 30 0.92 39.75 -1.62
N VAL A 31 -0.27 40.18 -1.18
CA VAL A 31 -1.09 39.44 -0.22
C VAL A 31 -1.62 38.14 -0.83
N ALA A 32 -2.09 38.17 -2.08
CA ALA A 32 -2.56 36.98 -2.79
C ALA A 32 -1.45 35.93 -2.97
N ILE A 33 -0.24 36.35 -3.37
CA ILE A 33 0.91 35.45 -3.55
C ILE A 33 1.30 34.82 -2.20
N SER A 34 1.33 35.60 -1.12
CA SER A 34 1.65 35.10 0.22
C SER A 34 0.61 34.09 0.72
N ALA A 35 -0.67 34.32 0.44
CA ALA A 35 -1.75 33.39 0.78
C ALA A 35 -1.64 32.06 0.01
N ILE A 36 -1.35 32.10 -1.30
CA ILE A 36 -1.16 30.90 -2.12
C ILE A 36 0.04 30.09 -1.63
N ALA A 37 1.17 30.75 -1.31
CA ALA A 37 2.36 30.10 -0.79
C ALA A 37 2.10 29.39 0.55
N ALA A 38 1.33 30.01 1.45
CA ALA A 38 0.95 29.40 2.73
C ALA A 38 0.06 28.16 2.54
N VAL A 39 -0.92 28.21 1.63
CA VAL A 39 -1.78 27.06 1.32
C VAL A 39 -0.98 25.91 0.70
N ALA A 40 -0.08 26.20 -0.24
CA ALA A 40 0.80 25.20 -0.82
C ALA A 40 1.66 24.52 0.24
N GLY A 41 2.29 25.31 1.14
CA GLY A 41 3.09 24.76 2.24
C GLY A 41 2.31 23.80 3.15
N LEU A 42 1.03 24.06 3.41
CA LEU A 42 0.16 23.15 4.19
C LEU A 42 -0.19 21.87 3.44
N VAL A 43 -0.41 21.94 2.12
CA VAL A 43 -0.70 20.75 1.30
C VAL A 43 0.54 19.86 1.17
N TYR A 44 1.72 20.46 0.96
CA TYR A 44 2.97 19.72 0.79
C TYR A 44 3.58 19.21 2.10
N SER A 45 3.18 19.74 3.27
CA SER A 45 3.68 19.29 4.57
C SER A 45 2.89 18.11 5.16
N GLN A 46 1.86 17.63 4.47
CA GLN A 46 1.16 16.40 4.86
C GLN A 46 2.16 15.23 4.79
N PRO A 47 2.41 14.50 5.90
CA PRO A 47 3.30 13.35 5.88
C PRO A 47 2.72 12.27 4.95
N SER A 48 3.54 11.78 4.03
CA SER A 48 3.19 10.62 3.20
C SER A 48 3.04 9.40 4.12
N PHE A 49 1.80 9.00 4.39
CA PHE A 49 1.50 7.75 5.09
C PHE A 49 1.95 6.57 4.22
N TYR A 50 3.10 5.99 4.57
CA TYR A 50 3.49 4.69 4.04
C TYR A 50 2.56 3.63 4.64
N ALA A 51 1.89 2.85 3.79
CA ALA A 51 1.12 1.71 4.25
C ALA A 51 2.06 0.70 4.92
N GLN A 52 1.98 0.58 6.25
CA GLN A 52 2.54 -0.55 6.97
C GLN A 52 1.66 -1.77 6.73
N ALA A 53 2.13 -2.69 5.90
CA ALA A 53 1.57 -4.03 5.82
C ALA A 53 1.98 -4.80 7.09
N ASN A 54 1.29 -4.57 8.20
CA ASN A 54 1.38 -5.47 9.35
C ASN A 54 0.69 -6.77 8.95
N GLY A 55 1.49 -7.81 8.66
CA GLY A 55 0.97 -9.16 8.46
C GLY A 55 0.44 -9.69 9.78
N GLU A 56 -0.87 -9.63 9.97
CA GLU A 56 -1.54 -10.28 11.08
C GLU A 56 -1.57 -11.79 10.80
N SER A 57 -0.57 -12.49 11.33
CA SER A 57 -0.61 -13.95 11.43
C SER A 57 -1.62 -14.32 12.51
N VAL A 58 -2.85 -14.64 12.09
CA VAL A 58 -3.83 -15.35 12.91
C VAL A 58 -3.26 -16.74 13.17
N VAL A 59 -2.56 -16.89 14.30
CA VAL A 59 -2.15 -18.19 14.83
C VAL A 59 -3.35 -18.74 15.59
N ASP A 60 -4.17 -19.52 14.89
CA ASP A 60 -5.22 -20.33 15.51
C ASP A 60 -4.56 -21.49 16.28
N ARG A 61 -4.37 -21.27 17.58
CA ARG A 61 -3.77 -22.22 18.53
C ARG A 61 -4.83 -23.21 19.02
N LYS A 62 -5.24 -24.18 18.19
CA LYS A 62 -5.92 -25.40 18.68
C LYS A 62 -5.92 -26.59 17.70
N SER A 63 -4.75 -27.16 17.43
CA SER A 63 -4.55 -28.61 17.26
C SER A 63 -3.06 -28.88 16.99
N GLU A 64 -2.42 -29.67 17.84
CA GLU A 64 -1.07 -30.18 17.58
C GLU A 64 -1.17 -31.28 16.51
N ILE A 65 -1.23 -30.86 15.25
CA ILE A 65 -0.92 -31.73 14.12
C ILE A 65 0.26 -31.09 13.41
N ILE A 66 1.45 -31.66 13.60
CA ILE A 66 2.65 -31.22 12.87
C ILE A 66 2.59 -31.86 11.49
N ILE A 67 2.13 -31.09 10.52
CA ILE A 67 2.17 -31.48 9.11
C ILE A 67 3.51 -31.02 8.53
N SER A 68 4.40 -31.96 8.25
CA SER A 68 5.60 -31.70 7.46
C SER A 68 5.29 -32.01 5.99
N VAL A 69 5.31 -30.97 5.15
CA VAL A 69 5.13 -31.09 3.70
C VAL A 69 6.49 -30.92 3.05
N ASP A 70 6.97 -31.98 2.39
CA ASP A 70 8.13 -31.90 1.52
C ASP A 70 7.70 -32.24 0.09
N PHE A 71 8.34 -31.61 -0.90
CA PHE A 71 7.90 -31.61 -2.30
C PHE A 71 7.84 -33.05 -2.86
N GLY A 72 6.64 -33.62 -2.93
CA GLY A 72 6.38 -34.92 -3.56
C GLY A 72 6.04 -36.08 -2.62
N SER A 73 6.03 -35.92 -1.28
CA SER A 73 5.45 -36.96 -0.41
C SER A 73 4.92 -36.42 0.91
N PHE A 74 3.73 -36.89 1.30
CA PHE A 74 3.06 -36.56 2.55
C PHE A 74 3.30 -37.70 3.55
N LYS A 75 4.07 -37.45 4.61
CA LYS A 75 4.29 -38.42 5.70
C LYS A 75 3.55 -37.96 6.96
N LEU A 76 2.55 -38.74 7.37
CA LEU A 76 1.96 -38.65 8.69
C LEU A 76 2.88 -39.36 9.69
N VAL A 77 3.56 -38.62 10.56
CA VAL A 77 4.26 -39.19 11.71
C VAL A 77 3.37 -39.01 12.92
N GLY A 78 2.50 -39.99 13.17
CA GLY A 78 1.66 -40.05 14.36
C GLY A 78 2.41 -40.70 15.52
N GLY A 79 2.39 -40.04 16.69
CA GLY A 79 2.78 -40.64 17.97
C GLY A 79 1.90 -41.84 18.31
N GLN A 80 2.49 -42.80 19.01
CA GLN A 80 1.89 -44.08 19.40
C GLN A 80 0.60 -43.89 20.20
N ASP A 81 -0.50 -44.50 19.73
CA ASP A 81 -1.47 -45.21 20.57
C ASP A 81 -2.34 -46.13 19.67
N PRO A 82 -2.38 -47.46 19.90
CA PRO A 82 -3.04 -48.41 19.01
C PRO A 82 -4.45 -48.73 19.52
N LYS A 83 -5.49 -48.02 19.06
CA LYS A 83 -6.90 -48.50 19.07
C LYS A 83 -7.87 -47.51 18.42
N TYR A 84 -7.72 -47.28 17.13
CA TYR A 84 -8.84 -46.74 16.34
C TYR A 84 -8.70 -47.17 14.89
N THR A 85 -9.49 -48.15 14.46
CA THR A 85 -9.71 -48.45 13.04
C THR A 85 -11.06 -47.88 12.63
N PRO A 86 -11.12 -46.71 11.98
CA PRO A 86 -12.19 -46.44 11.06
C PRO A 86 -11.73 -46.99 9.69
N SER A 87 -12.41 -48.00 9.18
CA SER A 87 -12.35 -48.35 7.76
C SER A 87 -12.97 -47.19 6.97
N VAL A 88 -12.19 -46.13 6.76
CA VAL A 88 -12.56 -45.02 5.89
C VAL A 88 -12.49 -45.56 4.47
N LYS A 89 -13.66 -45.79 3.86
CA LYS A 89 -13.75 -45.89 2.41
C LYS A 89 -13.14 -44.61 1.84
N LEU A 90 -11.98 -44.74 1.22
CA LEU A 90 -11.39 -43.68 0.40
C LEU A 90 -12.31 -43.45 -0.80
N GLU A 91 -13.31 -42.59 -0.64
CA GLU A 91 -13.94 -41.99 -1.80
C GLU A 91 -12.85 -41.21 -2.54
N LYS A 92 -12.69 -41.50 -3.84
CA LYS A 92 -11.77 -40.76 -4.71
C LYS A 92 -11.94 -39.26 -4.44
N PRO A 93 -10.86 -38.50 -4.19
CA PRO A 93 -10.99 -37.06 -3.99
C PRO A 93 -11.73 -36.48 -5.20
N LYS A 94 -12.93 -35.95 -4.94
CA LYS A 94 -13.63 -35.10 -5.91
C LYS A 94 -12.63 -34.01 -6.31
N GLY A 95 -12.43 -33.89 -7.63
CA GLY A 95 -11.28 -33.24 -8.24
C GLY A 95 -10.90 -31.91 -7.59
N ILE A 96 -9.59 -31.62 -7.65
CA ILE A 96 -8.99 -30.34 -7.31
C ILE A 96 -9.89 -29.23 -7.85
N PHE A 97 -10.61 -28.56 -6.95
CA PHE A 97 -11.44 -27.42 -7.30
C PHE A 97 -10.46 -26.29 -7.60
N LEU A 98 -10.02 -26.19 -8.86
CA LEU A 98 -9.30 -25.02 -9.34
C LEU A 98 -10.23 -23.83 -9.08
N PRO A 99 -9.85 -22.87 -8.22
CA PRO A 99 -10.70 -21.73 -7.97
C PRO A 99 -10.96 -21.04 -9.31
N LYS A 100 -12.24 -20.86 -9.63
CA LYS A 100 -12.65 -20.17 -10.86
C LYS A 100 -12.01 -18.77 -10.85
N GLU A 101 -11.15 -18.49 -11.83
CA GLU A 101 -10.51 -17.18 -11.96
C GLU A 101 -11.57 -16.07 -11.95
N SER A 102 -11.32 -15.04 -11.14
CA SER A 102 -12.21 -13.88 -11.07
C SER A 102 -12.14 -13.07 -12.37
N GLU A 103 -13.19 -12.31 -12.69
CA GLU A 103 -13.16 -11.41 -13.86
C GLU A 103 -12.04 -10.36 -13.75
N LEU A 104 -11.71 -9.94 -12.51
CA LEU A 104 -10.58 -9.05 -12.25
C LEU A 104 -9.25 -9.72 -12.59
N GLU A 105 -9.06 -10.98 -12.22
CA GLU A 105 -7.84 -11.74 -12.51
C GLU A 105 -7.58 -11.85 -14.02
N LYS A 106 -8.62 -12.18 -14.80
CA LYS A 106 -8.55 -12.20 -16.26
C LYS A 106 -8.23 -10.83 -16.86
N GLU A 107 -8.87 -9.78 -16.33
CA GLU A 107 -8.61 -8.39 -16.74
C GLU A 107 -7.14 -8.00 -16.48
N LEU A 108 -6.61 -8.38 -15.32
CA LEU A 108 -5.21 -8.15 -14.94
C LEU A 108 -4.25 -8.92 -15.84
N TYR A 109 -4.48 -10.20 -16.11
CA TYR A 109 -3.66 -10.98 -17.05
C TYR A 109 -3.64 -10.35 -18.44
N ARG A 110 -4.79 -9.89 -18.94
CA ARG A 110 -4.86 -9.17 -20.22
C ARG A 110 -4.11 -7.84 -20.19
N MET A 111 -4.12 -7.13 -19.06
CA MET A 111 -3.45 -5.85 -18.89
C MET A 111 -1.92 -6.00 -18.82
N VAL A 112 -1.44 -7.00 -18.08
CA VAL A 112 0.00 -7.19 -17.85
C VAL A 112 0.67 -8.11 -18.87
N GLY A 113 -0.08 -8.87 -19.67
CA GLY A 113 0.47 -9.73 -20.74
C GLY A 113 1.57 -10.66 -20.23
N ASP A 114 2.73 -10.64 -20.89
CA ASP A 114 3.89 -11.48 -20.57
C ASP A 114 4.98 -10.74 -19.78
N TYR A 115 4.63 -9.64 -19.13
CA TYR A 115 5.56 -8.94 -18.25
C TYR A 115 5.77 -9.73 -16.94
N PRO A 116 6.94 -9.61 -16.27
CA PRO A 116 7.27 -10.40 -15.07
C PRO A 116 6.23 -10.29 -13.93
N ILE A 117 5.53 -9.15 -13.81
CA ILE A 117 4.45 -8.98 -12.84
C ILE A 117 3.29 -9.98 -12.98
N LYS A 118 3.16 -10.66 -14.13
CA LYS A 118 2.18 -11.73 -14.38
C LYS A 118 2.16 -12.77 -13.26
N GLU A 119 3.33 -13.14 -12.73
CA GLU A 119 3.48 -14.10 -11.63
C GLU A 119 2.76 -13.65 -10.33
N MET A 120 2.55 -12.34 -10.17
CA MET A 120 1.88 -11.78 -8.99
C MET A 120 0.38 -11.54 -9.19
N VAL A 121 -0.15 -11.71 -10.41
CA VAL A 121 -1.58 -11.50 -10.71
C VAL A 121 -2.51 -12.32 -9.80
N PRO A 122 -2.27 -13.61 -9.51
CA PRO A 122 -3.13 -14.39 -8.60
C PRO A 122 -3.24 -13.82 -7.19
N TYR A 123 -2.22 -13.07 -6.73
CA TYR A 123 -2.20 -12.46 -5.41
C TYR A 123 -2.80 -11.05 -5.43
N ILE A 124 -2.58 -10.31 -6.52
CA ILE A 124 -3.15 -8.98 -6.73
C ILE A 124 -4.67 -9.07 -6.91
N ALA A 125 -5.17 -10.09 -7.63
CA ALA A 125 -6.60 -10.29 -7.89
C ALA A 125 -7.41 -10.60 -6.62
N LYS A 126 -6.77 -10.99 -5.52
CA LYS A 126 -7.41 -11.18 -4.21
C LYS A 126 -7.72 -9.85 -3.50
N LYS A 127 -7.21 -8.73 -4.00
CA LYS A 127 -7.46 -7.39 -3.47
C LYS A 127 -8.68 -6.77 -4.17
N ASP A 128 -9.28 -5.78 -3.53
CA ASP A 128 -10.33 -4.98 -4.16
C ASP A 128 -9.83 -4.34 -5.47
N LYS A 129 -10.73 -4.20 -6.45
CA LYS A 129 -10.41 -3.71 -7.79
C LYS A 129 -9.58 -2.41 -7.78
N THR A 130 -9.94 -1.47 -6.89
CA THR A 130 -9.23 -0.19 -6.72
C THR A 130 -7.80 -0.40 -6.24
N VAL A 131 -7.58 -1.25 -5.23
CA VAL A 131 -6.26 -1.56 -4.69
C VAL A 131 -5.41 -2.28 -5.73
N ALA A 132 -5.98 -3.27 -6.42
CA ALA A 132 -5.32 -3.98 -7.52
C ALA A 132 -4.87 -3.02 -8.64
N ALA A 133 -5.73 -2.09 -9.04
CA ALA A 133 -5.41 -1.08 -10.04
C ALA A 133 -4.26 -0.18 -9.60
N PHE A 134 -4.24 0.26 -8.33
CA PHE A 134 -3.12 1.04 -7.80
C PHE A 134 -1.82 0.25 -7.76
N ILE A 135 -1.84 -1.00 -7.30
CA ILE A 135 -0.64 -1.86 -7.26
C ILE A 135 -0.04 -2.01 -8.67
N VAL A 136 -0.87 -2.34 -9.66
CA VAL A 136 -0.41 -2.55 -11.05
C VAL A 136 0.05 -1.24 -11.67
N GLY A 137 -0.64 -0.13 -11.40
CA GLY A 137 -0.26 1.21 -11.86
C GLY A 137 1.08 1.68 -11.29
N ILE A 138 1.30 1.49 -9.99
CA ILE A 138 2.58 1.80 -9.34
C ILE A 138 3.67 0.91 -9.91
N ALA A 139 3.41 -0.40 -10.06
CA ALA A 139 4.40 -1.31 -10.61
C ALA A 139 4.78 -0.98 -12.07
N LYS A 140 3.82 -0.52 -12.88
CA LYS A 140 4.10 0.01 -14.21
C LYS A 140 5.10 1.16 -14.15
N LYS A 141 4.92 2.09 -13.22
CA LYS A 141 5.77 3.27 -13.06
C LYS A 141 7.15 2.92 -12.53
N GLU A 142 7.23 2.15 -11.45
CA GLU A 142 8.46 1.92 -10.69
C GLU A 142 9.37 0.86 -11.34
N SER A 143 8.80 -0.21 -11.90
CA SER A 143 9.59 -1.33 -12.44
C SER A 143 9.35 -1.60 -13.93
N ASN A 144 8.54 -0.79 -14.61
CA ASN A 144 8.06 -1.08 -15.98
C ASN A 144 7.43 -2.48 -16.04
N TRP A 145 6.45 -2.72 -15.16
CA TRP A 145 5.76 -4.00 -14.98
C TRP A 145 6.70 -5.17 -14.63
N GLY A 146 7.77 -4.91 -13.89
CA GLY A 146 8.73 -5.92 -13.43
C GLY A 146 9.94 -6.14 -14.32
N LYS A 147 10.14 -5.36 -15.39
CA LYS A 147 11.38 -5.40 -16.19
C LYS A 147 12.61 -4.92 -15.43
N ARG A 148 12.43 -4.11 -14.38
CA ARG A 148 13.49 -3.60 -13.51
C ARG A 148 13.13 -3.89 -12.06
N VAL A 149 13.76 -4.90 -11.48
CA VAL A 149 13.42 -5.39 -10.14
C VAL A 149 14.66 -5.70 -9.34
N PRO A 150 14.59 -5.57 -8.01
CA PRO A 150 15.64 -6.10 -7.17
C PRO A 150 15.71 -7.62 -7.33
N THR A 151 16.93 -8.11 -7.53
CA THR A 151 17.20 -9.55 -7.58
C THR A 151 18.19 -9.92 -6.49
N LEU A 152 17.98 -11.06 -5.84
CA LEU A 152 18.89 -11.63 -4.87
C LEU A 152 19.32 -13.01 -5.34
N ASN A 153 20.63 -13.22 -5.53
CA ASN A 153 21.19 -14.47 -6.06
C ASN A 153 20.58 -14.89 -7.41
N GLY A 154 20.28 -13.91 -8.28
CA GLY A 154 19.64 -14.14 -9.58
C GLY A 154 18.14 -14.46 -9.52
N GLN A 155 17.52 -14.45 -8.34
CA GLN A 155 16.08 -14.67 -8.18
C GLN A 155 15.35 -13.33 -8.07
N ASP A 156 14.16 -13.26 -8.66
CA ASP A 156 13.23 -12.14 -8.49
C ASP A 156 12.72 -12.07 -7.05
N CYS A 157 12.77 -10.87 -6.47
CA CYS A 157 12.27 -10.58 -5.13
C CYS A 157 10.76 -10.26 -5.10
N PHE A 158 10.09 -10.24 -6.25
CA PHE A 158 8.67 -9.92 -6.44
C PHE A 158 8.28 -8.52 -5.92
N ASN A 159 9.23 -7.60 -5.88
CA ASN A 159 9.03 -6.22 -5.44
C ASN A 159 8.91 -5.29 -6.65
N TYR A 160 7.73 -5.28 -7.26
CA TYR A 160 7.48 -4.52 -8.49
C TYR A 160 7.10 -3.06 -8.24
N TRP A 161 6.70 -2.71 -7.01
CA TRP A 161 6.20 -1.39 -6.60
C TRP A 161 7.21 -0.58 -5.77
N GLY A 162 8.47 -1.04 -5.68
CA GLY A 162 9.56 -0.25 -5.12
C GLY A 162 9.58 -0.15 -3.60
N TYR A 163 9.01 -1.12 -2.87
CA TYR A 163 9.03 -1.13 -1.41
C TYR A 163 10.47 -1.04 -0.87
N LYS A 164 10.72 -0.13 0.08
CA LYS A 164 12.05 0.19 0.62
C LYS A 164 12.38 -0.52 1.93
N GLY A 165 11.38 -1.07 2.62
CA GLY A 165 11.61 -1.84 3.85
C GLY A 165 12.23 -3.21 3.55
N ALA A 166 12.86 -3.80 4.56
CA ALA A 166 13.36 -5.17 4.45
C ALA A 166 12.18 -6.14 4.27
N GLY A 167 12.30 -7.04 3.30
CA GLY A 167 11.34 -8.14 3.12
C GLY A 167 11.79 -9.37 3.90
N LYS A 168 11.32 -10.55 3.47
CA LYS A 168 11.64 -11.81 4.13
C LYS A 168 13.08 -12.25 3.89
N LYS A 169 13.66 -11.86 2.75
CA LYS A 169 15.05 -12.15 2.35
C LYS A 169 15.99 -10.96 2.61
N GLY A 170 15.51 -9.90 3.26
CA GLY A 170 16.25 -8.68 3.59
C GLY A 170 16.10 -7.55 2.56
N LEU A 171 17.23 -7.03 2.08
CA LEU A 171 17.28 -5.94 1.12
C LEU A 171 18.14 -6.36 -0.07
N ALA A 172 17.69 -6.01 -1.27
CA ALA A 172 18.45 -6.15 -2.51
C ALA A 172 18.35 -4.83 -3.28
N MET A 173 19.49 -4.29 -3.72
CA MET A 173 19.54 -3.02 -4.48
C MET A 173 18.85 -1.84 -3.78
N GLY A 174 18.83 -1.81 -2.45
CA GLY A 174 18.13 -0.77 -1.67
C GLY A 174 16.61 -0.87 -1.69
N HIS A 175 16.07 -2.04 -2.01
CA HIS A 175 14.65 -2.38 -2.01
C HIS A 175 14.41 -3.69 -1.26
N GLY A 176 13.19 -3.90 -0.77
CA GLY A 176 12.79 -5.12 -0.08
C GLY A 176 12.89 -6.37 -0.95
N CYS A 177 13.43 -7.42 -0.34
CA CYS A 177 13.44 -8.81 -0.78
C CYS A 177 13.15 -9.67 0.47
#